data_AF-A0A090WNL3-F1
#
_entry.id   AF-A0A090WNL3-F1
#
_cell.length_a   1.000
_cell.length_b   1.000
_cell.length_c   1.000
_cell.angle_alpha   90.00
_cell.angle_beta   90.00
_cell.angle_gamma   90.00
#
_symmetry.space_group_name_H-M   'P 1'
#
loop_
_entity.id
_entity.type
_entity.pdbx_description
1 polymer ?
#
loop_
_entity_poly.entity_id
_entity_poly.type
_entity_poly.pdbx_seq_one_letter_code
_entity_poly.pdbx_strand_id
1 'polypeptide(L)'
;MMGSDFYETLDEIENNRIKVLTGIGERCFIKNCILDKNCRIGDDVRINGGKHLEDKETDMYFIKDGIVVVKNAATIPSGYVI
;
A
#
# COMPACT_ATOMS: atom_id res chain seq x y z
N MET A 1 -4.88 0.00 8.93
CA MET A 1 -5.27 0.64 7.67
C MET A 1 -6.26 1.74 7.98
N MET A 2 -5.95 2.96 7.56
CA MET A 2 -6.91 4.06 7.52
C MET A 2 -7.75 3.84 6.25
N GLY A 3 -9.08 3.84 6.38
CA GLY A 3 -10.00 3.41 5.33
C GLY A 3 -9.91 4.20 4.02
N SER A 4 -10.86 3.93 3.12
CA SER A 4 -10.98 4.69 1.87
C SER A 4 -12.11 5.71 1.95
N ASP A 5 -11.88 6.91 1.42
CA ASP A 5 -12.93 7.92 1.25
C ASP A 5 -13.82 7.58 0.03
N PHE A 6 -13.27 6.86 -0.95
CA PHE A 6 -13.96 6.48 -2.20
C PHE A 6 -13.55 5.08 -2.67
N TYR A 7 -14.40 4.41 -3.44
CA TYR A 7 -14.07 3.16 -4.13
C TYR A 7 -14.36 3.33 -5.62
N GLU A 8 -13.52 2.74 -6.46
CA GLU A 8 -13.69 2.79 -7.91
C GLU A 8 -14.91 1.98 -8.37
N THR A 9 -15.69 2.55 -9.29
CA THR A 9 -16.77 1.86 -9.98
C THR A 9 -16.24 0.94 -11.09
N LEU A 10 -17.04 -0.04 -11.52
CA LEU A 10 -16.64 -0.95 -12.60
C LEU A 10 -16.30 -0.20 -13.90
N ASP A 11 -17.07 0.82 -14.25
CA ASP A 11 -16.81 1.68 -15.41
C ASP A 11 -15.47 2.43 -15.29
N GLU A 12 -15.13 2.94 -14.10
CA GLU A 12 -13.86 3.64 -13.88
C GLU A 12 -12.66 2.70 -13.99
N ILE A 13 -12.80 1.47 -13.48
CA ILE A 13 -11.76 0.45 -13.55
C ILE A 13 -11.47 0.10 -15.01
N GLU A 14 -12.51 -0.12 -15.82
CA GLU A 14 -12.38 -0.47 -17.24
C GLU A 14 -11.84 0.69 -18.08
N ASN A 15 -12.42 1.89 -17.93
CA ASN A 15 -12.04 3.06 -18.73
C ASN A 15 -10.61 3.54 -18.42
N ASN A 16 -10.20 3.54 -17.15
CA ASN A 16 -8.88 4.01 -16.74
C ASN A 16 -7.83 2.90 -16.68
N ARG A 17 -8.20 1.65 -17.01
CA ARG A 17 -7.34 0.46 -16.96
C ARG A 17 -6.62 0.34 -15.62
N ILE A 18 -7.37 0.53 -14.53
CA ILE A 18 -6.82 0.51 -13.17
C ILE A 18 -6.38 -0.90 -12.84
N LYS A 19 -5.09 -1.08 -12.56
CA LYS A 19 -4.51 -2.40 -12.26
C LYS A 19 -4.53 -2.74 -10.77
N VAL A 20 -4.42 -1.73 -9.91
CA VAL A 20 -4.41 -1.89 -8.46
C VAL A 20 -5.53 -1.02 -7.91
N LEU A 21 -6.53 -1.67 -7.32
CA LEU A 21 -7.68 -1.01 -6.72
C LEU A 21 -7.29 -0.38 -5.38
N THR A 22 -8.08 0.58 -4.93
CA THR A 22 -7.90 1.15 -3.61
C THR A 22 -8.17 0.10 -2.53
N GLY A 23 -7.25 0.00 -1.57
CA GLY A 23 -7.25 -1.03 -0.54
C GLY A 23 -6.09 -2.02 -0.65
N ILE A 24 -6.32 -3.24 -0.18
CA ILE A 24 -5.31 -4.30 -0.08
C ILE A 24 -5.65 -5.41 -1.06
N GLY A 25 -4.74 -5.70 -1.99
CA GLY A 25 -4.83 -6.80 -2.93
C GLY A 25 -4.73 -8.17 -2.29
N GLU A 26 -4.82 -9.21 -3.10
CA GLU A 26 -4.87 -10.58 -2.64
C GLU A 26 -3.50 -11.07 -2.11
N ARG A 27 -3.53 -12.02 -1.16
CA ARG A 27 -2.33 -12.72 -0.64
C ARG A 27 -1.24 -11.79 -0.08
N CYS A 28 -1.62 -10.60 0.35
CA CYS A 28 -0.70 -9.67 0.97
C CYS A 28 -0.34 -10.09 2.41
N PHE A 29 0.90 -9.81 2.81
CA PHE A 29 1.35 -9.93 4.19
C PHE A 29 1.79 -8.57 4.70
N ILE A 30 1.07 -8.00 5.66
CA ILE A 30 1.33 -6.65 6.18
C ILE A 30 1.51 -6.73 7.70
N LYS A 31 2.71 -6.37 8.17
CA LYS A 31 3.10 -6.39 9.58
C LYS A 31 3.81 -5.09 9.97
N ASN A 32 3.53 -4.59 11.17
CA ASN A 32 4.16 -3.37 11.72
C ASN A 32 4.11 -2.19 10.73
N CYS A 33 2.95 -2.00 10.10
CA CYS A 33 2.76 -1.02 9.05
C CYS A 33 1.50 -0.19 9.28
N ILE A 34 1.59 1.10 8.98
CA ILE A 34 0.48 2.04 8.89
C ILE A 34 0.20 2.27 7.42
N LEU A 35 -0.98 1.85 6.97
CA LEU A 35 -1.50 2.19 5.67
C LEU A 35 -2.38 3.43 5.82
N ASP A 36 -1.98 4.55 5.22
CA ASP A 36 -2.76 5.79 5.21
C ASP A 36 -3.97 5.66 4.25
N LYS A 37 -4.82 6.68 4.19
CA LYS A 37 -6.05 6.65 3.39
C LYS A 37 -5.76 6.50 1.90
N ASN A 38 -6.72 5.90 1.20
CA ASN A 38 -6.75 5.82 -0.26
C ASN A 38 -5.51 5.14 -0.87
N CYS A 39 -4.73 4.39 -0.07
CA CYS A 39 -3.58 3.65 -0.57
C CYS A 39 -4.02 2.44 -1.40
N ARG A 40 -3.18 2.07 -2.35
CA ARG A 40 -3.42 0.99 -3.33
C ARG A 40 -2.31 -0.04 -3.19
N ILE A 41 -2.61 -1.19 -2.60
CA ILE A 41 -1.64 -2.26 -2.43
C ILE A 41 -1.96 -3.38 -3.42
N GLY A 42 -1.03 -3.67 -4.32
CA GLY A 42 -1.16 -4.75 -5.30
C GLY A 42 -1.14 -6.15 -4.68
N ASP A 43 -1.41 -7.15 -5.50
CA ASP A 43 -1.42 -8.55 -5.07
C ASP A 43 -0.02 -9.05 -4.70
N ASP A 44 0.06 -10.04 -3.80
CA ASP A 44 1.30 -10.69 -3.37
C ASP A 44 2.34 -9.71 -2.76
N VAL A 45 1.89 -8.55 -2.27
CA VAL A 45 2.75 -7.59 -1.58
C VAL A 45 3.09 -8.06 -0.18
N ARG A 46 4.36 -7.90 0.21
CA ARG A 46 4.84 -8.21 1.56
C ARG A 46 5.46 -6.97 2.18
N ILE A 47 4.84 -6.47 3.23
CA ILE A 47 5.35 -5.38 4.05
C ILE A 47 5.67 -5.95 5.43
N ASN A 48 6.94 -6.17 5.73
CA ASN A 48 7.38 -6.69 7.00
C ASN A 48 8.12 -5.62 7.80
N GLY A 49 7.37 -4.71 8.42
CA GLY A 49 7.94 -3.74 9.34
C GLY A 49 8.65 -4.40 10.52
N GLY A 50 9.69 -3.74 11.02
CA GLY A 50 10.32 -4.06 12.29
C GLY A 50 11.64 -3.31 12.48
N LYS A 51 12.24 -3.45 13.66
CA LYS A 51 13.53 -2.82 14.03
C LYS A 51 14.72 -3.24 13.15
N HIS A 52 14.52 -4.20 12.24
CA HIS A 52 15.52 -4.63 11.27
C HIS A 52 15.60 -3.71 10.05
N LEU A 53 14.62 -2.81 9.87
CA LEU A 53 14.59 -1.84 8.78
C LEU A 53 15.18 -0.51 9.26
N GLU A 54 16.00 0.10 8.41
CA GLU A 54 16.52 1.45 8.61
C GLU A 54 15.48 2.50 8.22
N ASP A 55 15.59 3.68 8.81
CA ASP A 55 14.77 4.83 8.44
C ASP A 55 15.03 5.20 6.97
N LYS A 56 13.95 5.22 6.19
CA LYS A 56 14.00 5.47 4.75
C LYS A 56 12.78 6.26 4.33
N GLU A 57 12.96 7.18 3.40
CA GLU A 57 11.84 7.88 2.77
C GLU A 57 11.84 7.62 1.26
N THR A 58 10.67 7.31 0.72
CA THR A 58 10.41 7.15 -0.71
C THR A 58 9.14 7.92 -1.09
N ASP A 59 8.83 7.96 -2.36
CA ASP A 59 7.58 8.56 -2.84
C ASP A 59 6.33 7.78 -2.42
N MET A 60 6.48 6.47 -2.15
CA MET A 60 5.34 5.58 -1.84
C MET A 60 5.15 5.35 -0.34
N TYR A 61 6.25 5.28 0.41
CA TYR A 61 6.24 4.98 1.83
C TYR A 61 7.46 5.59 2.53
N PHE A 62 7.38 5.70 3.85
CA PHE A 62 8.54 5.96 4.68
C PHE A 62 8.62 4.94 5.82
N ILE A 63 9.81 4.73 6.36
CA ILE A 63 10.07 3.86 7.50
C ILE A 63 10.56 4.75 8.62
N LYS A 64 9.94 4.62 9.79
CA LYS A 64 10.37 5.31 11.00
C LYS A 64 10.33 4.35 12.18
N ASP A 65 11.46 4.16 12.86
CA ASP A 65 11.57 3.28 14.04
C ASP A 65 11.09 1.84 13.77
N GLY A 66 11.29 1.37 12.53
CA GLY A 66 10.84 0.07 12.06
C GLY A 66 9.33 -0.03 11.78
N ILE A 67 8.60 1.07 11.79
CA ILE A 67 7.20 1.13 11.33
C ILE A 67 7.19 1.61 9.88
N VAL A 68 6.61 0.82 8.98
CA VAL A 68 6.42 1.21 7.59
C VAL A 68 5.14 2.03 7.48
N VAL A 69 5.20 3.22 6.91
CA VAL A 69 4.04 4.08 6.67
C VAL A 69 3.87 4.30 5.17
N VAL A 70 2.81 3.73 4.59
CA VAL A 70 2.45 3.95 3.19
C VAL A 70 1.72 5.28 3.09
N LYS A 71 2.17 6.18 2.21
CA LYS A 71 1.64 7.54 2.06
C LYS A 71 0.21 7.51 1.48
N ASN A 72 -0.58 8.55 1.78
CA ASN A 72 -1.92 8.70 1.23
C ASN A 72 -1.91 8.66 -0.31
N ALA A 73 -2.86 7.92 -0.90
CA ALA A 73 -2.99 7.71 -2.35
C ALA A 73 -1.78 7.04 -3.03
N ALA A 74 -0.80 6.56 -2.26
CA ALA A 74 0.35 5.85 -2.81
C ALA A 74 -0.07 4.47 -3.34
N THR A 75 0.58 4.05 -4.42
CA THR A 75 0.39 2.72 -5.02
C THR A 75 1.64 1.87 -4.81
N ILE A 76 1.49 0.76 -4.10
CA ILE A 76 2.50 -0.29 -3.99
C ILE A 76 2.19 -1.34 -5.07
N PRO A 77 3.10 -1.60 -6.02
CA PRO A 77 2.84 -2.53 -7.13
C PRO A 77 2.78 -3.98 -6.64
N SER A 78 2.11 -4.84 -7.41
CA SER A 78 2.01 -6.28 -7.09
C SER A 78 3.40 -6.92 -6.99
N GLY A 79 3.56 -7.84 -6.03
CA GLY A 79 4.82 -8.56 -5.76
C GLY A 79 5.91 -7.72 -5.08
N TYR A 80 5.61 -6.50 -4.66
CA TYR A 80 6.59 -5.64 -3.97
C TYR A 80 6.87 -6.15 -2.56
N VAL A 81 8.15 -6.11 -2.16
CA VAL A 81 8.60 -6.57 -0.84
C VAL A 81 9.34 -5.44 -0.12
N ILE A 82 8.87 -5.12 1.09
CA ILE A 82 9.45 -4.14 2.03
C ILE A 82 9.91 -4.88 3.28
#